data_AF-A0A522XE13-F1
#
_entry.id   AF-A0A522XE13-F1
#
_cell.length_a   1.000
_cell.length_b   1.000
_cell.length_c   1.000
_cell.angle_alpha   90.00
_cell.angle_beta   90.00
_cell.angle_gamma   90.00
#
_symmetry.space_group_name_H-M   'P 1'
#
loop_
_entity.id
_entity.type
_entity.pdbx_description
1 polymer ?
#
loop_
_entity_poly.entity_id
_entity_poly.type
_entity_poly.pdbx_seq_one_letter_code
_entity_poly.pdbx_strand_id
1 'polypeptide(L)'
;MLVPQLSAASHLGLARGSGLEIFGWIDFIDHETEINRFRLFDFDAVWILGSTAAVCWLISLLVYSITQEKLKQPTQIAPRGESRIQASADHGRYFEIFGKAGIAGFLLSLGIFLPLALLNLNIAVVAIAVSLGIGFVQAIISSIKVVISARKDAIDKQGKTPLMALFIGIFTLIVYSIIPFIFAWIFSAAFSVLTTMWGSEINIILFFSVVASSVNGWWTAVLAESWIEKNRRFICNMCGTELVCVEEPHLHERLNEAQRVAKDLSSTQFKGWNCPSCTRHSSEFHLQSCVINPWMFDCCPNCQEFTVTKTLSTLGPSLSSNRKIQQTTYNCQVCGYSKEDHRINP
;
A
#
# COMPACT_ATOMS: atom_id res chain seq x y z
N MET A 1 -4.31 60.40 57.92
CA MET A 1 -4.06 58.97 57.70
C MET A 1 -4.14 58.72 56.20
N LEU A 2 -3.00 58.82 55.52
CA LEU A 2 -2.79 58.50 54.10
C LEU A 2 -1.28 58.59 53.88
N VAL A 3 -0.64 57.44 53.65
CA VAL A 3 0.77 57.28 53.25
C VAL A 3 0.81 55.96 52.44
N PRO A 4 1.78 55.72 51.54
CA PRO A 4 1.85 56.26 50.18
C PRO A 4 2.18 55.14 49.15
N GLN A 5 2.37 55.53 47.89
CA GLN A 5 3.10 54.72 46.89
C GLN A 5 4.61 54.90 47.02
N LEU A 6 5.39 53.82 46.75
CA LEU A 6 6.79 53.76 46.25
C LEU A 6 7.21 52.26 46.24
N SER A 7 7.36 51.60 45.08
CA SER A 7 8.52 51.53 44.17
C SER A 7 9.42 50.30 44.40
N ALA A 8 9.53 49.49 43.35
CA ALA A 8 10.70 48.75 42.85
C ALA A 8 11.68 48.06 43.82
N ALA A 9 11.89 46.75 43.65
CA ALA A 9 13.17 46.20 43.15
C ALA A 9 13.14 44.66 43.06
N SER A 10 13.77 44.21 41.99
CA SER A 10 14.08 42.88 41.52
C SER A 10 15.07 42.06 42.38
N HIS A 11 15.15 40.76 42.05
CA HIS A 11 16.18 39.77 42.35
C HIS A 11 16.18 39.09 43.73
N LEU A 12 15.73 37.82 43.77
CA LEU A 12 16.63 36.69 43.97
C LEU A 12 15.90 35.38 43.62
N GLY A 13 16.35 34.73 42.56
CA GLY A 13 15.96 33.37 42.24
C GLY A 13 16.66 32.37 43.16
N LEU A 14 15.92 31.35 43.59
CA LEU A 14 16.49 30.06 43.97
C LEU A 14 15.50 28.99 43.51
N ALA A 15 15.92 28.30 42.47
CA ALA A 15 15.29 27.13 41.91
C ALA A 15 15.09 26.03 42.97
N ARG A 16 14.06 25.21 42.78
CA ARG A 16 14.15 23.73 42.63
C ARG A 16 12.76 23.11 42.77
N GLY A 17 12.16 22.80 41.62
CA GLY A 17 10.93 22.01 41.51
C GLY A 17 11.00 21.15 40.26
N SER A 18 11.98 20.25 40.23
CA SER A 18 12.17 19.23 39.20
C SER A 18 10.99 18.25 39.19
N GLY A 19 10.21 18.28 38.12
CA GLY A 19 9.14 17.32 37.87
C GLY A 19 8.67 17.36 36.41
N LEU A 20 9.23 16.46 35.58
CA LEU A 20 8.69 16.02 34.29
C LEU A 20 8.58 17.07 33.15
N GLU A 21 9.72 17.58 32.69
CA GLU A 21 9.85 18.20 31.35
C GLU A 21 10.03 17.13 30.26
N ILE A 22 8.96 16.42 29.87
CA ILE A 22 8.99 15.53 28.70
C ILE A 22 7.99 15.96 27.60
N PHE A 23 7.16 16.99 27.83
CA PHE A 23 6.22 17.53 26.83
C PHE A 23 6.24 19.07 26.75
N GLY A 24 7.42 19.66 26.56
CA GLY A 24 7.61 21.13 26.49
C GLY A 24 7.27 21.81 25.15
N TRP A 25 6.40 21.23 24.32
CA TRP A 25 6.01 21.81 23.01
C TRP A 25 4.52 22.13 22.89
N ILE A 26 3.72 21.94 23.94
CA ILE A 26 2.28 22.26 23.95
C ILE A 26 2.06 23.36 24.98
N ASP A 27 2.54 24.57 24.67
CA ASP A 27 2.01 25.75 25.36
C ASP A 27 0.56 25.92 24.91
N PHE A 28 -0.35 25.77 25.87
CA PHE A 28 -1.78 25.90 25.70
C PHE A 28 -2.08 27.33 25.25
N ILE A 29 -2.34 27.50 23.95
CA ILE A 29 -2.55 28.80 23.31
C ILE A 29 -3.72 29.51 23.99
N ASP A 30 -3.41 30.69 24.54
CA ASP A 30 -4.32 31.49 25.37
C ASP A 30 -5.57 31.92 24.57
N HIS A 31 -6.75 31.82 25.19
CA HIS A 31 -8.05 31.97 24.53
C HIS A 31 -8.25 33.39 23.93
N GLU A 32 -7.56 34.38 24.49
CA GLU A 32 -7.56 35.77 24.02
C GLU A 32 -6.80 35.93 22.67
N THR A 33 -5.82 35.06 22.41
CA THR A 33 -5.11 35.03 21.12
C THR A 33 -5.95 34.38 20.02
N GLU A 34 -6.88 33.48 20.33
CA GLU A 34 -7.81 32.89 19.34
C GLU A 34 -8.79 33.93 18.76
N ILE A 35 -9.34 34.82 19.59
CA ILE A 35 -10.34 35.82 19.16
C ILE A 35 -9.70 36.89 18.27
N ASN A 36 -8.49 37.36 18.62
CA ASN A 36 -7.75 38.30 17.78
C ASN A 36 -7.14 37.65 16.53
N ARG A 37 -6.94 36.33 16.52
CA ARG A 37 -6.42 35.56 15.37
C ARG A 37 -7.50 35.28 14.32
N PHE A 38 -8.77 35.13 14.69
CA PHE A 38 -9.88 35.10 13.73
C PHE A 38 -9.99 36.40 12.92
N ARG A 39 -9.50 37.53 13.45
CA ARG A 39 -9.35 38.80 12.71
C ARG A 39 -8.10 38.87 11.84
N LEU A 40 -7.12 38.00 12.06
CA LEU A 40 -5.82 38.01 11.37
C LEU A 40 -5.78 37.05 10.17
N PHE A 41 -6.73 36.12 10.06
CA PHE A 41 -6.93 35.39 8.81
C PHE A 41 -7.61 36.32 7.81
N ASP A 42 -6.90 36.62 6.72
CA ASP A 42 -7.53 37.26 5.57
C ASP A 42 -8.76 36.43 5.16
N PHE A 43 -9.87 37.10 4.89
CA PHE A 43 -11.10 36.46 4.42
C PHE A 43 -10.83 35.52 3.22
N ASP A 44 -9.84 35.88 2.40
CA ASP A 44 -9.33 35.11 1.28
C ASP A 44 -8.74 33.75 1.70
N ALA A 45 -8.04 33.68 2.83
CA ALA A 45 -7.44 32.45 3.34
C ALA A 45 -8.50 31.41 3.74
N VAL A 46 -9.54 31.85 4.46
CA VAL A 46 -10.65 30.99 4.88
C VAL A 46 -11.40 30.47 3.66
N TRP A 47 -11.65 31.33 2.67
CA TRP A 47 -12.33 30.96 1.45
C TRP A 47 -11.53 29.96 0.60
N ILE A 48 -10.22 30.18 0.45
CA ILE A 48 -9.32 29.29 -0.31
C ILE A 48 -9.28 27.90 0.33
N LEU A 49 -9.06 27.81 1.63
CA LEU A 49 -8.94 26.53 2.34
C LEU A 49 -10.28 25.80 2.41
N GLY A 50 -11.38 26.51 2.65
CA GLY A 50 -12.73 25.94 2.62
C GLY A 50 -13.11 25.40 1.24
N SER A 51 -12.81 26.17 0.18
CA SER A 51 -13.03 25.73 -1.20
C SER A 51 -12.16 24.51 -1.55
N THR A 52 -10.89 24.51 -1.10
CA THR A 52 -9.98 23.38 -1.30
C THR A 52 -10.50 22.11 -0.62
N ALA A 53 -10.99 22.22 0.61
CA ALA A 53 -11.58 21.09 1.33
C ALA A 53 -12.81 20.54 0.61
N ALA A 54 -13.71 21.41 0.14
CA ALA A 54 -14.89 21.02 -0.62
C ALA A 54 -14.52 20.30 -1.93
N VAL A 55 -13.53 20.81 -2.67
CA VAL A 55 -13.00 20.17 -3.89
C VAL A 55 -12.42 18.79 -3.56
N CYS A 56 -11.65 18.66 -2.47
CA CYS A 56 -11.09 17.38 -2.04
C CYS A 56 -12.20 16.35 -1.78
N TRP A 57 -13.27 16.73 -1.07
CA TRP A 57 -14.41 15.84 -0.82
C TRP A 57 -15.15 15.45 -2.10
N LEU A 58 -15.39 16.40 -3.02
CA LEU A 58 -16.05 16.11 -4.30
C LEU A 58 -15.25 15.12 -5.13
N ILE A 59 -13.93 15.29 -5.24
CA ILE A 59 -13.06 14.37 -5.97
C ILE A 59 -13.10 12.98 -5.32
N SER A 60 -13.00 12.89 -3.99
CA SER A 60 -13.06 11.58 -3.30
C SER A 60 -14.40 10.88 -3.51
N LEU A 61 -15.51 11.60 -3.48
CA LEU A 61 -16.85 11.05 -3.76
C LEU A 61 -16.96 10.53 -5.20
N LEU A 62 -16.43 11.28 -6.18
CA LEU A 62 -16.39 10.85 -7.58
C LEU A 62 -15.53 9.60 -7.78
N VAL A 63 -14.36 9.53 -7.15
CA VAL A 63 -13.50 8.35 -7.22
C VAL A 63 -14.19 7.15 -6.59
N TYR A 64 -14.86 7.33 -5.44
CA TYR A 64 -15.61 6.27 -4.78
C TYR A 64 -16.78 5.77 -5.64
N SER A 65 -17.58 6.67 -6.24
CA SER A 65 -18.74 6.29 -7.05
C SER A 65 -18.34 5.50 -8.29
N ILE A 66 -17.32 5.96 -9.02
CA ILE A 66 -16.79 5.27 -10.21
C ILE A 66 -16.23 3.89 -9.83
N THR A 67 -15.53 3.80 -8.69
CA THR A 67 -14.95 2.54 -8.23
C THR A 67 -16.03 1.55 -7.81
N GLN A 68 -17.05 2.01 -7.08
CA GLN A 68 -18.23 1.20 -6.71
C GLN A 68 -18.95 0.65 -7.94
N GLU A 69 -19.16 1.46 -8.97
CA GLU A 69 -19.81 1.03 -10.19
C GLU A 69 -19.04 -0.08 -10.90
N LYS A 70 -17.71 0.06 -11.02
CA LYS A 70 -16.84 -0.99 -11.58
C LYS A 70 -16.86 -2.27 -10.76
N LEU A 71 -16.89 -2.17 -9.42
CA LEU A 71 -16.90 -3.35 -8.54
C LEU A 71 -18.24 -4.10 -8.55
N LYS A 72 -19.35 -3.41 -8.84
CA LYS A 72 -20.66 -4.04 -9.02
C LYS A 72 -20.75 -4.88 -10.29
N GLN A 73 -19.87 -4.66 -11.27
CA GLN A 73 -19.86 -5.46 -12.50
C GLN A 73 -19.28 -6.84 -12.20
N PRO A 74 -20.11 -7.89 -12.21
CA PRO A 74 -19.66 -9.22 -11.85
C PRO A 74 -18.71 -9.76 -12.93
N THR A 75 -17.64 -10.44 -12.50
CA THR A 75 -16.70 -11.06 -13.44
C THR A 75 -17.26 -12.42 -13.85
N GLN A 76 -17.59 -12.56 -15.13
CA GLN A 76 -18.11 -13.79 -15.69
C GLN A 76 -16.96 -14.78 -15.95
N ILE A 77 -17.09 -15.99 -15.42
CA ILE A 77 -16.12 -17.07 -15.60
C ILE A 77 -16.86 -18.34 -16.05
N ALA A 78 -16.22 -19.11 -16.93
CA ALA A 78 -16.73 -20.42 -17.32
C ALA A 78 -16.66 -21.39 -16.14
N PRO A 79 -17.70 -22.18 -15.83
CA PRO A 79 -17.70 -23.07 -14.66
C PRO A 79 -16.72 -24.25 -14.79
N ARG A 80 -16.33 -24.59 -16.02
CA ARG A 80 -15.36 -25.62 -16.35
C ARG A 80 -14.38 -25.03 -17.36
N GLY A 81 -13.11 -25.04 -17.03
CA GLY A 81 -12.07 -24.50 -17.91
C GLY A 81 -10.84 -24.05 -17.16
N GLU A 82 -9.87 -23.58 -17.95
CA GLU A 82 -8.67 -22.95 -17.44
C GLU A 82 -8.58 -21.54 -18.03
N SER A 83 -8.30 -20.55 -17.18
CA SER A 83 -8.00 -19.19 -17.64
C SER A 83 -6.61 -18.80 -17.16
N ARG A 84 -5.80 -18.20 -18.04
CA ARG A 84 -4.50 -17.67 -17.68
C ARG A 84 -4.54 -16.15 -17.67
N ILE A 85 -4.11 -15.56 -16.56
CA ILE A 85 -3.96 -14.12 -16.36
C ILE A 85 -2.49 -13.84 -16.08
N GLN A 86 -1.96 -12.78 -16.70
CA GLN A 86 -0.60 -12.35 -16.41
C GLN A 86 -0.63 -11.46 -15.17
N ALA A 87 0.22 -11.73 -14.17
CA ALA A 87 0.23 -10.91 -12.95
C ALA A 87 0.57 -9.45 -13.24
N SER A 88 1.25 -9.11 -14.33
CA SER A 88 1.50 -7.72 -14.73
C SER A 88 0.23 -6.97 -15.16
N ALA A 89 -0.68 -7.64 -15.86
CA ALA A 89 -1.97 -7.07 -16.26
C ALA A 89 -2.91 -6.93 -15.05
N ASP A 90 -2.90 -7.89 -14.14
CA ASP A 90 -3.66 -7.82 -12.90
C ASP A 90 -3.03 -6.83 -11.91
N HIS A 91 -1.70 -6.74 -11.83
CA HIS A 91 -0.97 -5.71 -11.06
C HIS A 91 -1.23 -4.31 -11.60
N GLY A 92 -1.37 -4.13 -12.92
CA GLY A 92 -1.72 -2.83 -13.50
C GLY A 92 -3.11 -2.36 -13.05
N ARG A 93 -4.11 -3.24 -13.11
CA ARG A 93 -5.46 -2.95 -12.58
C ARG A 93 -5.46 -2.78 -11.06
N TYR A 94 -4.70 -3.59 -10.36
CA TYR A 94 -4.50 -3.50 -8.92
C TYR A 94 -3.90 -2.16 -8.53
N PHE A 95 -2.82 -1.73 -9.18
CA PHE A 95 -2.15 -0.45 -8.93
C PHE A 95 -3.07 0.73 -9.28
N GLU A 96 -3.87 0.63 -10.34
CA GLU A 96 -4.86 1.66 -10.68
C GLU A 96 -5.90 1.82 -9.56
N ILE A 97 -6.44 0.72 -9.03
CA ILE A 97 -7.45 0.79 -7.98
C ILE A 97 -6.83 1.16 -6.63
N PHE A 98 -5.66 0.62 -6.29
CA PHE A 98 -4.88 0.95 -5.10
C PHE A 98 -4.54 2.44 -5.09
N GLY A 99 -4.03 2.98 -6.21
CA GLY A 99 -3.73 4.39 -6.35
C GLY A 99 -4.98 5.26 -6.20
N LYS A 100 -6.10 4.87 -6.81
CA LYS A 100 -7.38 5.59 -6.67
C LYS A 100 -7.89 5.61 -5.23
N ALA A 101 -7.86 4.47 -4.54
CA ALA A 101 -8.25 4.38 -3.14
C ALA A 101 -7.33 5.23 -2.24
N GLY A 102 -6.02 5.20 -2.51
CA GLY A 102 -5.05 6.01 -1.78
C GLY A 102 -5.26 7.51 -1.95
N ILE A 103 -5.48 7.96 -3.19
CA ILE A 103 -5.80 9.36 -3.49
C ILE A 103 -7.11 9.77 -2.83
N ALA A 104 -8.17 8.94 -2.93
CA ALA A 104 -9.46 9.24 -2.31
C ALA A 104 -9.36 9.35 -0.78
N GLY A 105 -8.61 8.44 -0.14
CA GLY A 105 -8.34 8.48 1.30
C GLY A 105 -7.56 9.73 1.71
N PHE A 106 -6.49 10.04 0.97
CA PHE A 106 -5.69 11.25 1.19
C PHE A 106 -6.56 12.52 1.14
N LEU A 107 -7.32 12.69 0.05
CA LEU A 107 -8.17 13.86 -0.16
C LEU A 107 -9.30 13.96 0.87
N LEU A 108 -9.90 12.84 1.28
CA LEU A 108 -10.90 12.82 2.35
C LEU A 108 -10.32 13.33 3.66
N SER A 109 -9.15 12.81 4.06
CA SER A 109 -8.49 13.24 5.29
C SER A 109 -8.01 14.69 5.22
N LEU A 110 -7.48 15.13 4.08
CA LEU A 110 -7.02 16.50 3.89
C LEU A 110 -8.20 17.46 3.99
N GLY A 111 -9.33 17.13 3.36
CA GLY A 111 -10.56 17.89 3.47
C GLY A 111 -11.12 17.97 4.89
N ILE A 112 -10.75 17.08 5.81
CA ILE A 112 -11.11 17.16 7.24
C ILE A 112 -10.11 18.04 8.00
N PHE A 113 -8.80 17.84 7.80
CA PHE A 113 -7.78 18.56 8.57
C PHE A 113 -7.69 20.05 8.21
N LEU A 114 -7.88 20.43 6.94
CA LEU A 114 -7.85 21.83 6.50
C LEU A 114 -8.89 22.72 7.23
N PRO A 115 -10.20 22.39 7.24
CA PRO A 115 -11.19 23.19 7.97
C PRO A 115 -10.99 23.07 9.48
N LEU A 116 -10.50 21.94 9.99
CA LEU A 116 -10.23 21.78 11.42
C LEU A 116 -9.12 22.72 11.89
N ALA A 117 -8.05 22.87 11.10
CA ALA A 117 -6.95 23.80 11.36
C ALA A 117 -7.41 25.26 11.36
N LEU A 118 -8.45 25.60 10.59
CA LEU A 118 -9.08 26.92 10.60
C LEU A 118 -10.02 27.14 11.78
N LEU A 119 -10.81 26.13 12.14
CA LEU A 119 -11.83 26.25 13.19
C LEU A 119 -11.21 26.25 14.59
N ASN A 120 -10.29 25.33 14.86
CA ASN A 120 -9.64 25.22 16.15
C ASN A 120 -8.29 24.50 16.03
N LEU A 121 -7.22 25.25 16.31
CA LEU A 121 -5.85 24.78 16.15
C LEU A 121 -5.54 23.60 17.08
N ASN A 122 -6.00 23.67 18.33
CA ASN A 122 -5.74 22.65 19.34
C ASN A 122 -6.43 21.33 18.97
N ILE A 123 -7.69 21.40 18.51
CA ILE A 123 -8.41 20.22 18.04
C ILE A 123 -7.73 19.64 16.79
N ALA A 124 -7.26 20.48 15.87
CA ALA A 124 -6.53 20.04 14.69
C ALA A 124 -5.24 19.29 15.05
N VAL A 125 -4.42 19.83 15.94
CA VAL A 125 -3.18 19.19 16.41
C VAL A 125 -3.48 17.83 17.05
N VAL A 126 -4.50 17.75 17.91
CA VAL A 126 -4.91 16.49 18.54
C VAL A 126 -5.38 15.47 17.48
N ALA A 127 -6.22 15.89 16.53
CA ALA A 127 -6.72 15.02 15.47
C ALA A 127 -5.59 14.47 14.58
N ILE A 128 -4.64 15.33 14.21
CA ILE A 128 -3.43 14.95 13.46
C ILE A 128 -2.59 13.95 14.25
N ALA A 129 -2.31 14.22 15.52
CA ALA A 129 -1.52 13.35 16.38
C ALA A 129 -2.17 11.97 16.54
N VAL A 130 -3.49 11.93 16.77
CA VAL A 130 -4.27 10.68 16.85
C VAL A 130 -4.20 9.92 15.52
N SER A 131 -4.36 10.61 14.39
CA SER A 131 -4.30 9.99 13.06
C SER A 131 -2.93 9.36 12.76
N LEU A 132 -1.85 10.06 13.08
CA LEU A 132 -0.49 9.53 12.94
C LEU A 132 -0.25 8.35 13.87
N GLY A 133 -0.73 8.43 15.12
CA GLY A 133 -0.66 7.35 16.09
C GLY A 133 -1.38 6.08 15.61
N ILE A 134 -2.60 6.21 15.06
CA ILE A 134 -3.34 5.09 14.47
C ILE A 134 -2.56 4.48 13.30
N GLY A 135 -2.02 5.31 12.40
CA GLY A 135 -1.21 4.83 11.27
C GLY A 135 0.00 4.02 11.73
N PHE A 136 0.70 4.48 12.77
CA PHE A 136 1.83 3.76 13.36
C PHE A 136 1.43 2.42 13.98
N VAL A 137 0.36 2.39 14.78
CA VAL A 137 -0.15 1.14 15.37
C VAL A 137 -0.53 0.13 14.29
N GLN A 138 -1.23 0.59 13.24
CA GLN A 138 -1.63 -0.28 12.16
C GLN A 138 -0.44 -0.79 11.33
N ALA A 139 0.62 0.02 11.15
CA ALA A 139 1.87 -0.43 10.53
C ALA A 139 2.55 -1.55 11.34
N ILE A 140 2.57 -1.44 12.68
CA ILE A 140 3.06 -2.50 13.57
C ILE A 140 2.22 -3.77 13.41
N ILE A 141 0.90 -3.68 13.50
CA ILE A 141 0.00 -4.84 13.39
C ILE A 141 0.21 -5.57 12.05
N SER A 142 0.31 -4.83 10.95
CA SER A 142 0.49 -5.41 9.62
C SER A 142 1.86 -6.08 9.48
N SER A 143 2.91 -5.45 10.03
CA SER A 143 4.24 -6.05 10.06
C SER A 143 4.25 -7.37 10.84
N ILE A 144 3.58 -7.42 12.00
CA ILE A 144 3.43 -8.64 12.80
C ILE A 144 2.69 -9.73 12.00
N LYS A 145 1.57 -9.39 11.34
CA LYS A 145 0.81 -10.35 10.53
C LYS A 145 1.65 -10.98 9.42
N VAL A 146 2.44 -10.17 8.70
CA VAL A 146 3.32 -10.66 7.64
C VAL A 146 4.38 -11.61 8.19
N VAL A 147 5.01 -11.26 9.31
CA VAL A 147 6.02 -12.13 9.96
C VAL A 147 5.40 -13.47 10.40
N ILE A 148 4.19 -13.44 10.96
CA ILE A 148 3.47 -14.68 11.35
C ILE A 148 3.15 -15.53 10.11
N SER A 149 2.68 -14.91 9.03
CA SER A 149 2.37 -15.62 7.77
C SER A 149 3.63 -16.25 7.17
N ALA A 150 4.71 -15.48 7.06
CA ALA A 150 5.98 -15.97 6.52
C ALA A 150 6.55 -17.12 7.37
N ARG A 151 6.34 -17.10 8.69
CA ARG A 151 6.73 -18.19 9.58
C ARG A 151 5.89 -19.44 9.36
N LYS A 152 4.57 -19.30 9.19
CA LYS A 152 3.69 -20.44 8.86
C LYS A 152 4.09 -21.08 7.53
N ASP A 153 4.29 -20.27 6.50
CA ASP A 153 4.70 -20.75 5.17
C ASP A 153 6.06 -21.47 5.20
N ALA A 154 6.99 -21.03 6.06
CA ALA A 154 8.28 -21.69 6.25
C ALA A 154 8.19 -23.01 7.04
N ILE A 155 7.18 -23.16 7.91
CA ILE A 155 6.93 -24.41 8.65
C ILE A 155 6.25 -25.44 7.74
N ASP A 156 5.30 -25.01 6.91
CA ASP A 156 4.56 -25.90 6.01
C ASP A 156 5.38 -26.33 4.78
N LYS A 157 6.26 -25.45 4.27
CA LYS A 157 7.20 -25.79 3.19
C LYS A 157 8.55 -26.17 3.78
N GLN A 158 8.72 -27.46 4.05
CA GLN A 158 9.98 -28.10 4.46
C GLN A 158 11.07 -27.86 3.39
N GLY A 159 11.74 -26.69 3.43
CA GLY A 159 12.78 -26.33 2.47
C GLY A 159 13.03 -24.84 2.25
N LYS A 160 12.18 -23.92 2.70
CA LYS A 160 12.49 -22.48 2.63
C LYS A 160 13.46 -22.12 3.76
N THR A 161 14.66 -21.65 3.41
CA THR A 161 15.65 -21.25 4.42
C THR A 161 15.09 -20.15 5.32
N PRO A 162 15.23 -20.25 6.65
CA PRO A 162 14.63 -19.30 7.61
C PRO A 162 15.08 -17.84 7.37
N LEU A 163 16.23 -17.67 6.71
CA LEU A 163 16.78 -16.39 6.28
C LEU A 163 15.87 -15.66 5.27
N MET A 164 15.32 -16.35 4.27
CA MET A 164 14.50 -15.73 3.22
C MET A 164 13.16 -15.21 3.75
N ALA A 165 12.53 -15.92 4.69
CA ALA A 165 11.31 -15.47 5.35
C ALA A 165 11.54 -14.18 6.15
N LEU A 166 12.70 -14.07 6.81
CA LEU A 166 13.11 -12.91 7.60
C LEU A 166 13.39 -11.69 6.70
N PHE A 167 14.09 -11.91 5.57
CA PHE A 167 14.32 -10.86 4.57
C PHE A 167 13.03 -10.34 3.95
N ILE A 168 12.07 -11.22 3.62
CA ILE A 168 10.76 -10.79 3.12
C ILE A 168 10.04 -9.96 4.19
N GLY A 169 10.02 -10.42 5.45
CA GLY A 169 9.42 -9.66 6.55
C GLY A 169 10.02 -8.26 6.73
N ILE A 170 11.36 -8.14 6.70
CA ILE A 170 12.07 -6.85 6.79
C ILE A 170 11.77 -5.97 5.58
N PHE A 171 11.84 -6.53 4.37
CA PHE A 171 11.56 -5.80 3.14
C PHE A 171 10.12 -5.27 3.13
N THR A 172 9.16 -6.08 3.57
CA THR A 172 7.77 -5.67 3.71
C THR A 172 7.64 -4.55 4.74
N LEU A 173 8.27 -4.66 5.92
CA LEU A 173 8.25 -3.60 6.93
C LEU A 173 8.81 -2.28 6.37
N ILE A 174 9.91 -2.35 5.62
CA ILE A 174 10.52 -1.22 4.92
C ILE A 174 9.54 -0.63 3.90
N VAL A 175 8.93 -1.43 3.04
CA VAL A 175 7.96 -0.98 2.02
C VAL A 175 6.77 -0.28 2.68
N TYR A 176 6.19 -0.87 3.72
CA TYR A 176 5.02 -0.31 4.42
C TYR A 176 5.33 0.89 5.31
N SER A 177 6.59 1.11 5.69
CA SER A 177 7.00 2.23 6.57
C SER A 177 7.69 3.37 5.80
N ILE A 178 8.55 3.05 4.84
CA ILE A 178 9.39 4.04 4.13
C ILE A 178 8.66 4.66 2.94
N ILE A 179 7.89 3.89 2.16
CA ILE A 179 7.15 4.42 1.00
C ILE A 179 6.16 5.53 1.39
N PRO A 180 5.30 5.38 2.42
CA PRO A 180 4.43 6.48 2.83
C PRO A 180 5.21 7.70 3.33
N PHE A 181 6.41 7.51 3.89
CA PHE A 181 7.27 8.60 4.34
C PHE A 181 7.90 9.36 3.16
N ILE A 182 8.37 8.65 2.13
CA ILE A 182 8.86 9.24 0.88
C ILE A 182 7.72 9.99 0.16
N PHE A 183 6.52 9.39 0.12
CA PHE A 183 5.34 10.01 -0.48
C PHE A 183 4.94 11.29 0.27
N ALA A 184 4.88 11.24 1.60
CA ALA A 184 4.63 12.41 2.44
C ALA A 184 5.69 13.50 2.24
N TRP A 185 6.96 13.12 2.08
CA TRP A 185 8.06 14.06 1.81
C TRP A 185 7.91 14.75 0.44
N ILE A 186 7.60 14.00 -0.62
CA ILE A 186 7.40 14.56 -1.98
C ILE A 186 6.21 15.52 -2.00
N PHE A 187 5.07 15.11 -1.42
CA PHE A 187 3.89 15.95 -1.34
C PHE A 187 4.10 17.17 -0.46
N SER A 188 4.80 17.00 0.65
CA SER A 188 5.19 18.13 1.50
C SER A 188 6.08 19.11 0.74
N ALA A 189 7.08 18.67 0.00
CA ALA A 189 7.96 19.58 -0.75
C ALA A 189 7.18 20.39 -1.80
N ALA A 190 6.21 19.75 -2.48
CA ALA A 190 5.31 20.44 -3.40
C ALA A 190 4.39 21.45 -2.69
N PHE A 191 3.92 21.10 -1.48
CA PHE A 191 3.04 21.95 -0.68
C PHE A 191 3.80 23.08 0.05
N SER A 192 5.08 22.91 0.35
CA SER A 192 5.94 23.92 0.98
C SER A 192 6.07 25.19 0.14
N VAL A 193 5.98 25.06 -1.20
CA VAL A 193 5.93 26.21 -2.12
C VAL A 193 4.65 27.02 -1.89
N LEU A 194 3.53 26.37 -1.58
CA LEU A 194 2.24 26.99 -1.29
C LEU A 194 2.22 27.67 0.10
N THR A 195 2.91 27.09 1.08
CA THR A 195 2.96 27.60 2.46
C THR A 195 3.88 28.81 2.64
N THR A 196 4.75 29.14 1.66
CA THR A 196 5.60 30.36 1.75
C THR A 196 4.79 31.66 1.85
N MET A 197 3.49 31.62 1.55
CA MET A 197 2.58 32.75 1.61
C MET A 197 1.98 33.02 3.00
N TRP A 198 2.18 32.15 4.01
CA TRP A 198 1.45 32.19 5.29
C TRP A 198 2.41 32.19 6.48
N GLY A 199 1.95 32.65 7.65
CA GLY A 199 2.75 32.73 8.88
C GLY A 199 3.31 31.38 9.36
N SER A 200 4.44 31.41 10.08
CA SER A 200 5.23 30.22 10.46
C SER A 200 4.44 29.13 11.17
N GLU A 201 3.52 29.50 12.08
CA GLU A 201 2.75 28.55 12.89
C GLU A 201 1.73 27.74 12.08
N ILE A 202 1.01 28.41 11.16
CA ILE A 202 -0.01 27.75 10.32
C ILE A 202 0.65 26.80 9.33
N ASN A 203 1.83 27.17 8.81
CA ASN A 203 2.59 26.33 7.89
C ASN A 203 2.96 24.97 8.48
N ILE A 204 3.36 24.94 9.76
CA ILE A 204 3.72 23.71 10.46
C ILE A 204 2.50 22.77 10.54
N ILE A 205 1.33 23.32 10.86
CA ILE A 205 0.11 22.51 11.02
C ILE A 205 -0.44 22.04 9.68
N LEU A 206 -0.38 22.88 8.66
CA LEU A 206 -0.72 22.48 7.30
C LEU A 206 0.24 21.38 6.78
N PHE A 207 1.53 21.48 7.07
CA PHE A 207 2.50 20.44 6.78
C PHE A 207 2.10 19.11 7.45
N PHE A 208 1.85 19.12 8.76
CA PHE A 208 1.46 17.89 9.47
C PHE A 208 0.09 17.35 9.03
N SER A 209 -0.82 18.21 8.56
CA SER A 209 -2.10 17.80 7.95
C SER A 209 -1.87 17.00 6.66
N VAL A 210 -0.94 17.43 5.81
CA VAL A 210 -0.56 16.72 4.57
C VAL A 210 0.11 15.39 4.90
N VAL A 211 1.00 15.37 5.90
CA VAL A 211 1.65 14.13 6.36
C VAL A 211 0.63 13.14 6.90
N ALA A 212 -0.25 13.56 7.82
CA ALA A 212 -1.31 12.73 8.36
C ALA A 212 -2.26 12.23 7.26
N SER A 213 -2.58 13.08 6.29
CA SER A 213 -3.41 12.68 5.14
C SER A 213 -2.73 11.64 4.26
N SER A 214 -1.41 11.73 4.08
CA SER A 214 -0.63 10.76 3.30
C SER A 214 -0.64 9.39 3.96
N VAL A 215 -0.50 9.35 5.29
CA VAL A 215 -0.62 8.12 6.09
C VAL A 215 -2.02 7.52 5.96
N ASN A 216 -3.07 8.33 6.07
CA ASN A 216 -4.46 7.87 5.90
C ASN A 216 -4.75 7.38 4.48
N GLY A 217 -4.23 8.07 3.46
CA GLY A 217 -4.32 7.65 2.07
C GLY A 217 -3.68 6.29 1.86
N TRP A 218 -2.44 6.10 2.32
CA TRP A 218 -1.76 4.81 2.26
C TRP A 218 -2.58 3.69 2.90
N TRP A 219 -3.10 3.92 4.11
CA TRP A 219 -3.92 2.91 4.76
C TRP A 219 -5.26 2.67 4.06
N THR A 220 -5.87 3.70 3.51
CA THR A 220 -7.08 3.52 2.70
C THR A 220 -6.80 2.62 1.51
N ALA A 221 -5.64 2.74 0.86
CA ALA A 221 -5.24 1.88 -0.24
C ALA A 221 -5.04 0.42 0.19
N VAL A 222 -4.34 0.20 1.32
CA VAL A 222 -4.11 -1.16 1.88
C VAL A 222 -5.42 -1.82 2.32
N LEU A 223 -6.33 -1.07 2.96
CA LEU A 223 -7.65 -1.60 3.33
C LEU A 223 -8.53 -1.85 2.10
N ALA A 224 -8.43 -0.98 1.09
CA ALA A 224 -9.19 -1.13 -0.13
C ALA A 224 -8.87 -2.43 -0.85
N GLU A 225 -7.60 -2.87 -0.87
CA GLU A 225 -7.22 -4.18 -1.43
C GLU A 225 -8.02 -5.32 -0.79
N SER A 226 -7.95 -5.45 0.54
CA SER A 226 -8.65 -6.53 1.24
C SER A 226 -10.17 -6.44 1.06
N TRP A 227 -10.70 -5.23 1.01
CA TRP A 227 -12.12 -4.99 0.76
C TRP A 227 -12.53 -5.36 -0.68
N ILE A 228 -11.72 -5.02 -1.69
CA ILE A 228 -11.98 -5.34 -3.10
C ILE A 228 -11.95 -6.85 -3.31
N GLU A 229 -10.94 -7.54 -2.79
CA GLU A 229 -10.86 -9.00 -2.92
C GLU A 229 -12.08 -9.68 -2.29
N LYS A 230 -12.53 -9.21 -1.13
CA LYS A 230 -13.72 -9.73 -0.44
C LYS A 230 -15.03 -9.44 -1.17
N ASN A 231 -15.12 -8.29 -1.83
CA ASN A 231 -16.35 -7.84 -2.49
C ASN A 231 -16.41 -8.18 -3.98
N ARG A 232 -15.36 -8.78 -4.55
CA ARG A 232 -15.32 -9.19 -5.96
C ARG A 232 -16.26 -10.37 -6.16
N ARG A 233 -17.34 -10.15 -6.90
CA ARG A 233 -18.30 -11.20 -7.24
C ARG A 233 -17.91 -11.88 -8.54
N PHE A 234 -17.66 -13.18 -8.46
CA PHE A 234 -17.45 -14.03 -9.61
C PHE A 234 -18.76 -14.75 -9.91
N ILE A 235 -19.25 -14.65 -11.15
CA ILE A 235 -20.48 -15.32 -11.56
C ILE A 235 -20.20 -16.32 -12.67
N CYS A 236 -20.95 -17.42 -12.65
CA CYS A 236 -20.92 -18.41 -13.70
C CYS A 236 -21.52 -17.83 -14.98
N ASN A 237 -20.79 -17.88 -16.09
CA ASN A 237 -21.27 -17.39 -17.38
C ASN A 237 -22.43 -18.25 -17.96
N MET A 238 -22.63 -19.48 -17.48
CA MET A 238 -23.67 -20.40 -17.97
C MET A 238 -25.01 -20.21 -17.25
N CYS A 239 -25.00 -20.09 -15.91
CA CYS A 239 -26.22 -20.05 -15.10
C CYS A 239 -26.39 -18.75 -14.31
N GLY A 240 -25.40 -17.86 -14.30
CA GLY A 240 -25.42 -16.60 -13.55
C GLY A 240 -25.22 -16.75 -12.03
N THR A 241 -25.09 -17.98 -11.51
CA THR A 241 -24.87 -18.23 -10.08
C THR A 241 -23.50 -17.75 -9.62
N GLU A 242 -23.40 -17.21 -8.41
CA GLU A 242 -22.14 -16.82 -7.80
C GLU A 242 -21.23 -18.04 -7.57
N LEU A 243 -19.97 -17.89 -7.97
CA LEU A 243 -18.93 -18.91 -7.87
C LEU A 243 -18.32 -18.91 -6.46
N VAL A 244 -18.02 -20.10 -5.95
CA VAL A 244 -17.40 -20.28 -4.63
C VAL A 244 -15.91 -20.59 -4.82
N CYS A 245 -15.06 -19.93 -4.03
CA CYS A 245 -13.62 -20.19 -4.05
C CYS A 245 -13.36 -21.61 -3.51
N VAL A 246 -12.52 -22.37 -4.22
CA VAL A 246 -12.10 -23.72 -3.79
C VAL A 246 -10.95 -23.58 -2.81
N GLU A 247 -11.03 -24.31 -1.69
CA GLU A 247 -9.98 -24.32 -0.67
C GLU A 247 -8.67 -24.91 -1.20
N GLU A 248 -7.55 -24.41 -0.67
CA GLU A 248 -6.19 -24.73 -1.12
C GLU A 248 -5.86 -26.24 -1.16
N PRO A 249 -6.28 -27.07 -0.19
CA PRO A 249 -6.00 -28.52 -0.23
C PRO A 249 -6.65 -29.20 -1.43
N HIS A 250 -7.94 -28.91 -1.67
CA HIS A 250 -8.70 -29.47 -2.81
C HIS A 250 -8.23 -28.93 -4.16
N LEU A 251 -7.73 -27.69 -4.18
CA LEU A 251 -7.10 -27.14 -5.37
C LEU A 251 -5.82 -27.91 -5.71
N HIS A 252 -4.97 -28.18 -4.71
CA HIS A 252 -3.66 -28.82 -4.92
C HIS A 252 -3.76 -30.25 -5.45
N GLU A 253 -4.72 -31.03 -4.96
CA GLU A 253 -4.98 -32.42 -5.41
C GLU A 253 -5.24 -32.50 -6.92
N ARG A 254 -5.86 -31.47 -7.50
CA ARG A 254 -6.23 -31.39 -8.91
C ARG A 254 -5.17 -30.81 -9.82
N LEU A 255 -4.14 -30.15 -9.29
CA LEU A 255 -3.05 -29.64 -10.10
C LEU A 255 -2.26 -30.82 -10.69
N ASN A 256 -1.97 -30.75 -11.99
CA ASN A 256 -1.04 -31.68 -12.62
C ASN A 256 0.40 -31.42 -12.15
N GLU A 257 1.33 -32.32 -12.47
CA GLU A 257 2.73 -32.21 -12.04
C GLU A 257 3.37 -30.88 -12.47
N ALA A 258 3.16 -30.46 -13.72
CA ALA A 258 3.73 -29.22 -14.23
C ALA A 258 3.17 -27.96 -13.53
N GLN A 259 1.88 -27.96 -13.19
CA GLN A 259 1.22 -26.90 -12.43
C GLN A 259 1.70 -26.87 -10.98
N ARG A 260 1.92 -28.03 -10.34
CA ARG A 260 2.52 -28.09 -9.00
C ARG A 260 3.92 -27.53 -9.01
N VAL A 261 4.75 -27.92 -9.97
CA VAL A 261 6.12 -27.39 -10.11
C VAL A 261 6.09 -25.87 -10.38
N ALA A 262 5.21 -25.37 -11.24
CA ALA A 262 5.05 -23.93 -11.46
C ALA A 262 4.64 -23.17 -10.18
N LYS A 263 3.76 -23.76 -9.37
CA LYS A 263 3.36 -23.23 -8.07
C LYS A 263 4.52 -23.21 -7.08
N ASP A 264 5.32 -24.28 -7.03
CA ASP A 264 6.44 -24.43 -6.10
C ASP A 264 7.60 -23.50 -6.45
N LEU A 265 7.87 -23.30 -7.74
CA LEU A 265 8.79 -22.29 -8.26
C LEU A 265 8.31 -20.85 -7.99
N SER A 266 7.07 -20.67 -7.51
CA SER A 266 6.43 -19.36 -7.35
C SER A 266 6.37 -18.56 -8.67
N SER A 267 6.33 -19.27 -9.80
CA SER A 267 6.16 -18.68 -11.13
C SER A 267 4.69 -18.48 -11.49
N THR A 268 3.79 -19.25 -10.88
CA THR A 268 2.35 -19.17 -11.12
C THR A 268 1.57 -19.39 -9.83
N GLN A 269 0.62 -18.51 -9.52
CA GLN A 269 -0.37 -18.73 -8.47
C GLN A 269 -1.64 -19.31 -9.10
N PHE A 270 -2.23 -20.32 -8.46
CA PHE A 270 -3.46 -20.94 -8.92
C PHE A 270 -4.61 -20.57 -7.97
N LYS A 271 -5.78 -20.28 -8.52
CA LYS A 271 -7.04 -20.10 -7.78
C LYS A 271 -8.13 -20.97 -8.43
N GLY A 272 -8.98 -21.60 -7.63
CA GLY A 272 -10.09 -22.43 -8.12
C GLY A 272 -11.44 -21.79 -7.84
N TRP A 273 -12.36 -21.88 -8.80
CA TRP A 273 -13.74 -21.39 -8.66
C TRP A 273 -14.75 -22.48 -9.02
N ASN A 274 -15.60 -22.87 -8.09
CA ASN A 274 -16.63 -23.89 -8.28
C ASN A 274 -18.01 -23.23 -8.45
N CYS A 275 -18.82 -23.74 -9.39
CA CYS A 275 -20.19 -23.28 -9.60
C CYS A 275 -21.19 -24.24 -8.97
N PRO A 276 -21.84 -23.90 -7.85
CA PRO A 276 -22.70 -24.85 -7.13
C PRO A 276 -23.87 -25.40 -7.97
N SER A 277 -24.32 -24.66 -8.99
CA SER A 277 -25.41 -25.09 -9.89
C SER A 277 -24.95 -25.90 -11.10
N CYS A 278 -23.75 -25.66 -11.65
CA CYS A 278 -23.28 -26.31 -12.88
C CYS A 278 -22.35 -27.49 -12.62
N THR A 279 -21.65 -27.51 -11.48
CA THR A 279 -20.71 -28.56 -11.11
C THR A 279 -21.32 -29.38 -9.97
N ARG A 280 -21.80 -30.60 -10.30
CA ARG A 280 -22.39 -31.53 -9.32
C ARG A 280 -21.35 -32.18 -8.40
N HIS A 281 -20.07 -32.09 -8.73
CA HIS A 281 -18.98 -32.66 -7.96
C HIS A 281 -18.02 -31.54 -7.54
N SER A 282 -17.57 -31.58 -6.28
CA SER A 282 -16.58 -30.65 -5.73
C SER A 282 -15.24 -30.69 -6.49
N SER A 283 -14.97 -31.80 -7.17
CA SER A 283 -13.80 -32.00 -8.02
C SER A 283 -13.90 -31.30 -9.37
N GLU A 284 -15.01 -30.69 -9.76
CA GLU A 284 -15.11 -29.90 -10.98
C GLU A 284 -15.11 -28.40 -10.65
N PHE A 285 -14.08 -27.69 -11.09
CA PHE A 285 -13.97 -26.25 -10.90
C PHE A 285 -13.17 -25.62 -12.04
N HIS A 286 -13.33 -24.31 -12.20
CA HIS A 286 -12.53 -23.47 -13.08
C HIS A 286 -11.18 -23.16 -12.45
N LEU A 287 -10.09 -23.45 -13.15
CA LEU A 287 -8.74 -23.17 -12.70
C LEU A 287 -8.26 -21.84 -13.30
N GLN A 288 -7.90 -20.89 -12.44
CA GLN A 288 -7.29 -19.64 -12.84
C GLN A 288 -5.80 -19.67 -12.50
N SER A 289 -4.94 -19.56 -13.52
CA SER A 289 -3.49 -19.40 -13.36
C SER A 289 -3.11 -17.93 -13.46
N CYS A 290 -2.39 -17.41 -12.47
CA CYS A 290 -1.85 -16.07 -12.43
C CYS A 290 -0.32 -16.13 -12.51
N VAL A 291 0.26 -15.73 -13.63
CA VAL A 291 1.71 -15.85 -13.88
C VAL A 291 2.46 -14.76 -13.12
N ILE A 292 3.24 -15.16 -12.11
CA ILE A 292 4.07 -14.31 -11.27
C ILE A 292 5.46 -14.18 -11.91
N ASN A 293 5.95 -12.94 -12.06
CA ASN A 293 7.31 -12.62 -12.55
C ASN A 293 7.67 -13.23 -13.93
N PRO A 294 7.02 -12.81 -15.03
CA PRO A 294 7.31 -13.31 -16.38
C PRO A 294 8.74 -13.03 -16.87
N TRP A 295 9.49 -12.18 -16.16
CA TRP A 295 10.88 -11.87 -16.50
C TRP A 295 11.84 -13.01 -16.14
N MET A 296 11.61 -13.73 -15.03
CA MET A 296 12.49 -14.82 -14.55
C MET A 296 12.06 -16.20 -15.03
N PHE A 297 10.77 -16.38 -15.32
CA PHE A 297 10.20 -17.66 -15.71
C PHE A 297 9.61 -17.60 -17.11
N ASP A 298 9.67 -18.71 -17.84
CA ASP A 298 9.10 -18.83 -19.18
C ASP A 298 8.17 -20.04 -19.29
N CYS A 299 7.27 -19.99 -20.29
CA CYS A 299 6.37 -21.08 -20.59
C CYS A 299 7.13 -22.19 -21.33
N CYS A 300 7.07 -23.42 -20.81
CA CYS A 300 7.68 -24.56 -21.47
C CYS A 300 6.85 -24.95 -22.71
N PRO A 301 7.46 -25.13 -23.91
CA PRO A 301 6.72 -25.55 -25.09
C PRO A 301 6.17 -26.98 -24.96
N ASN A 302 6.81 -27.84 -24.15
CA ASN A 302 6.40 -29.23 -23.97
C ASN A 302 5.35 -29.40 -22.87
N CYS A 303 5.51 -28.70 -21.73
CA CYS A 303 4.58 -28.80 -20.60
C CYS A 303 3.44 -27.76 -20.63
N GLN A 304 3.56 -26.73 -21.48
CA GLN A 304 2.64 -25.60 -21.59
C GLN A 304 2.44 -24.79 -20.29
N GLU A 305 3.32 -24.98 -19.29
CA GLU A 305 3.30 -24.27 -18.00
C GLU A 305 4.59 -23.47 -17.76
N PHE A 306 4.54 -22.49 -16.85
CA PHE A 306 5.67 -21.59 -16.52
C PHE A 306 6.73 -22.25 -15.64
N THR A 307 7.34 -23.32 -16.14
CA THR A 307 8.31 -24.15 -15.41
C THR A 307 9.74 -23.96 -15.89
N VAL A 308 9.98 -23.05 -16.85
CA VAL A 308 11.31 -22.76 -17.38
C VAL A 308 11.98 -21.68 -16.55
N THR A 309 13.13 -21.98 -15.95
CA THR A 309 13.96 -21.02 -15.22
C THR A 309 15.05 -20.45 -16.12
N LYS A 310 15.30 -19.14 -16.03
CA LYS A 310 16.37 -18.44 -16.76
C LYS A 310 17.61 -18.29 -15.88
N THR A 311 18.74 -18.80 -16.32
CA THR A 311 20.03 -18.61 -15.64
C THR A 311 20.95 -17.82 -16.55
N LEU A 312 21.48 -16.71 -16.03
CA LEU A 312 22.40 -15.85 -16.76
C LEU A 312 23.84 -16.17 -16.33
N SER A 313 24.67 -16.58 -17.30
CA SER A 313 26.08 -16.86 -17.10
C SER A 313 26.91 -15.92 -17.97
N THR A 314 27.91 -15.26 -17.36
CA THR A 314 28.89 -14.50 -18.13
C THR A 314 29.99 -15.46 -18.53
N LEU A 315 30.05 -15.81 -19.82
CA LEU A 315 31.23 -16.50 -20.35
C LEU A 315 32.38 -15.49 -20.27
N GLY A 316 33.54 -15.95 -19.77
CA GLY A 316 34.68 -15.09 -19.45
C GLY A 316 35.10 -14.15 -20.60
N PRO A 317 35.97 -13.15 -20.32
CA PRO A 317 36.34 -12.13 -21.30
C PRO A 317 36.84 -12.78 -22.59
N SER A 318 36.26 -12.41 -23.74
CA SER A 318 36.77 -12.86 -25.02
C SER A 318 38.17 -12.26 -25.21
N LEU A 319 39.16 -13.11 -25.52
CA LEU A 319 40.57 -12.75 -25.67
C LEU A 319 40.84 -11.70 -26.78
N SER A 320 39.83 -11.25 -27.53
CA SER A 320 40.00 -10.34 -28.68
C SER A 320 39.13 -9.09 -28.68
N SER A 321 38.28 -8.85 -27.67
CA SER A 321 37.34 -7.73 -27.69
C SER A 321 36.82 -7.41 -26.30
N ASN A 322 36.70 -6.12 -25.94
CA ASN A 322 36.06 -5.62 -24.71
C ASN A 322 34.56 -6.01 -24.57
N ARG A 323 34.05 -6.90 -25.42
CA ARG A 323 32.68 -7.41 -25.41
C ARG A 323 32.53 -8.54 -24.39
N LYS A 324 31.54 -8.40 -23.52
CA LYS A 324 31.11 -9.48 -22.61
C LYS A 324 30.07 -10.34 -23.33
N ILE A 325 30.34 -11.64 -23.46
CA ILE A 325 29.36 -12.60 -23.98
C ILE A 325 28.49 -13.04 -22.80
N GLN A 326 27.20 -12.73 -22.87
CA GLN A 326 26.21 -13.24 -21.92
C GLN A 326 25.55 -14.48 -22.52
N GLN A 327 25.64 -15.60 -21.82
CA GLN A 327 24.89 -16.82 -22.12
C GLN A 327 23.69 -16.89 -21.19
N THR A 328 22.50 -17.02 -21.75
CA THR A 328 21.28 -17.28 -20.98
C THR A 328 20.86 -18.71 -21.25
N THR A 329 20.81 -19.53 -20.20
CA THR A 329 20.31 -20.90 -20.28
C THR A 329 18.88 -20.96 -19.74
N TYR A 330 18.04 -21.70 -20.44
CA TYR A 330 16.62 -21.87 -20.15
C TYR A 330 16.41 -23.35 -19.86
N ASN A 331 16.05 -23.70 -18.63
CA ASN A 331 15.86 -25.10 -18.23
C ASN A 331 14.46 -25.30 -17.65
N CYS A 332 13.71 -26.25 -18.22
CA CYS A 332 12.43 -26.69 -17.70
C CYS A 332 12.63 -27.65 -16.53
N GLN A 333 11.95 -27.38 -15.43
CA GLN A 333 12.04 -28.18 -14.20
C GLN A 333 11.17 -29.46 -14.21
N VAL A 334 10.56 -29.81 -15.34
CA VAL A 334 9.62 -30.94 -15.46
C VAL A 334 10.04 -31.92 -16.56
N CYS A 335 10.18 -31.47 -17.81
CA CYS A 335 10.36 -32.36 -18.96
C CYS A 335 11.78 -32.37 -19.54
N GLY A 336 12.74 -31.73 -18.87
CA GLY A 336 14.14 -31.66 -19.33
C GLY A 336 14.37 -30.78 -20.57
N TYR A 337 13.37 -30.02 -21.03
CA TYR A 337 13.56 -29.02 -22.08
C TYR A 337 14.65 -28.03 -21.68
N SER A 338 15.65 -27.87 -22.54
CA SER A 338 16.74 -26.91 -22.37
C SER A 338 16.96 -26.11 -23.66
N LYS A 339 17.27 -24.82 -23.52
CA LYS A 339 17.64 -23.94 -24.62
C LYS A 339 18.75 -23.01 -24.14
N GLU A 340 19.69 -22.70 -25.03
CA GLU A 340 20.74 -21.73 -24.78
C GLU A 340 20.60 -20.56 -25.76
N ASP A 341 20.80 -19.34 -25.26
CA ASP A 341 20.80 -18.12 -26.06
C ASP A 341 22.06 -17.31 -25.75
N HIS A 342 22.68 -16.75 -26.79
CA HIS A 342 23.90 -15.97 -26.68
C HIS A 342 23.64 -14.52 -27.09
N ARG A 343 23.83 -13.59 -26.16
CA ARG A 343 23.77 -12.16 -26.44
C ARG A 343 25.15 -11.54 -26.33
N ILE A 344 25.56 -10.84 -27.38
CA ILE A 344 26.77 -10.03 -27.41
C ILE A 344 26.36 -8.62 -27.00
N ASN A 345 26.73 -8.20 -25.78
CA ASN A 345 26.55 -6.81 -25.37
C ASN A 345 27.76 -5.98 -25.87
N PRO A 346 27.52 -4.87 -26.61
CA PRO A 346 28.57 -4.00 -27.14
C PRO A 346 29.36 -3.27 -26.06
#